data_AF-A0A8H7FJR6-F1
#
_entry.id   AF-A0A8H7FJR6-F1
#
_cell.length_a   1.000
_cell.length_b   1.000
_cell.length_c   1.000
_cell.angle_alpha   90.00
_cell.angle_beta   90.00
_cell.angle_gamma   90.00
#
_symmetry.space_group_name_H-M   'P 1'
#
loop_
_entity.id
_entity.type
_entity.pdbx_description
1 polymer ?
#
loop_
_entity_poly.entity_id
_entity_poly.type
_entity_poly.pdbx_seq_one_letter_code
_entity_poly.pdbx_strand_id
1 'polypeptide(L)'
;MPLLSDGLLPSDKADNSNFILAALHSNLKAWPQAYAPNGRTIVPATIKAGTLLYHAGFNPTGMDWFASMLYTYAATRHLRAVYFDGFSAAKQSGGVLELQDVLIGLDSKAPNPDYERARMLCEWGKQYGIQGFVREQATFELLWCDFEDGVELLSVTDIIIPADTNSELKLQEEPPRGSSDAGNGPATRRGINTGTPYLAASFWWCYKATAWHHTVPDTRVVLHPAYTVTLYDPEYKSLAENNKLPRRRHRLADLSIDDKAVFLAEVDGAMKAWTNTDPRGEGSGVDWSSIAHSIVERNGDRITEFHTLLSTVNTTANITEVVSIARLIVFGMILPYVDHAAVFAPEITASDRSAVLSAVPTKCSLAFTGHIDVPRYRLTPQERRLKRAAEGVLSRICGFATQTFDESLILLDTLAAEADLALSQAQALRVLDSWLGGVEKLMDWLGWAMWQRCPETCAWDEVCYLPMWPFNIDWRGYGPGGGGQGSLAHSGPPQVFPPPVEDDQPLIPRCAKREEF
;
A
#
# COMPACT_ATOMS: atom_id res chain seq x y z
N MET A 1 -31.78 20.45 16.80
CA MET A 1 -31.37 19.03 16.82
C MET A 1 -30.14 18.93 17.72
N PRO A 2 -30.17 18.13 18.79
CA PRO A 2 -28.94 17.81 19.50
C PRO A 2 -28.10 16.89 18.61
N LEU A 3 -26.86 17.30 18.36
CA LEU A 3 -25.79 16.43 17.85
C LEU A 3 -25.62 15.30 18.88
N LEU A 4 -26.22 14.15 18.62
CA LEU A 4 -26.00 12.95 19.43
C LEU A 4 -24.70 12.28 18.96
N SER A 5 -23.80 12.22 19.93
CA SER A 5 -22.51 11.56 19.97
C SER A 5 -22.55 10.11 19.46
N ASP A 6 -21.45 9.72 18.81
CA ASP A 6 -20.78 8.40 18.91
C ASP A 6 -21.69 7.25 19.38
N GLY A 7 -22.57 6.81 18.48
CA GLY A 7 -23.53 5.75 18.74
C GLY A 7 -23.18 4.45 18.04
N LEU A 8 -22.02 3.86 18.35
CA LEU A 8 -21.69 2.43 18.16
C LEU A 8 -20.42 2.16 19.00
N LEU A 9 -20.61 1.94 20.31
CA LEU A 9 -19.64 1.47 21.32
C LEU A 9 -18.16 1.82 21.05
N PRO A 10 -17.56 2.82 21.73
CA PRO A 10 -16.11 2.92 21.77
C PRO A 10 -15.60 1.69 22.51
N SER A 11 -14.99 0.76 21.76
CA SER A 11 -13.93 -0.03 22.34
C SER A 11 -12.89 0.97 22.86
N ASP A 12 -12.49 0.89 24.14
CA ASP A 12 -11.39 1.70 24.69
C ASP A 12 -10.06 1.54 23.90
N LYS A 13 -10.02 0.62 22.93
CA LYS A 13 -8.92 0.45 22.00
C LYS A 13 -9.11 1.31 20.75
N ALA A 14 -8.03 1.96 20.32
CA ALA A 14 -7.96 2.69 19.07
C ALA A 14 -8.48 1.85 17.88
N ASP A 15 -9.29 2.45 17.02
CA ASP A 15 -9.79 1.80 15.81
C ASP A 15 -8.78 1.95 14.66
N ASN A 16 -7.97 0.92 14.46
CA ASN A 16 -6.98 0.82 13.37
C ASN A 16 -7.48 -0.08 12.23
N SER A 17 -8.79 -0.31 12.13
CA SER A 17 -9.38 -1.19 11.10
C SER A 17 -9.04 -0.75 9.68
N ASN A 18 -9.04 0.56 9.45
CA ASN A 18 -8.59 1.20 8.21
C ASN A 18 -7.16 0.78 7.82
N PHE A 19 -6.21 0.83 8.75
CA PHE A 19 -4.80 0.53 8.45
C PHE A 19 -4.58 -0.96 8.17
N ILE A 20 -5.23 -1.84 8.94
CA ILE A 20 -5.12 -3.30 8.75
C ILE A 20 -5.73 -3.70 7.40
N LEU A 21 -6.92 -3.21 7.07
CA LEU A 21 -7.56 -3.47 5.78
C LEU A 21 -6.72 -2.90 4.63
N ALA A 22 -6.22 -1.67 4.78
CA ALA A 22 -5.41 -1.02 3.76
C ALA A 22 -4.08 -1.76 3.53
N ALA A 23 -3.40 -2.24 4.58
CA ALA A 23 -2.20 -3.05 4.44
C ALA A 23 -2.49 -4.33 3.64
N LEU A 24 -3.55 -5.07 4.01
CA LEU A 24 -3.96 -6.28 3.29
C LEU A 24 -4.29 -6.00 1.81
N HIS A 25 -5.01 -4.92 1.53
CA HIS A 25 -5.37 -4.53 0.16
C HIS A 25 -4.15 -4.07 -0.67
N SER A 26 -3.11 -3.53 -0.01
CA SER A 26 -1.94 -2.93 -0.67
C SER A 26 -0.82 -3.92 -0.97
N ASN A 27 -0.91 -5.13 -0.43
CA ASN A 27 0.10 -6.16 -0.61
C ASN A 27 0.43 -6.38 -2.10
N LEU A 28 1.73 -6.36 -2.41
CA LEU A 28 2.30 -6.54 -3.75
C LEU A 28 1.86 -5.48 -4.78
N LYS A 29 1.48 -4.27 -4.36
CA LYS A 29 1.13 -3.14 -5.23
C LYS A 29 2.00 -1.92 -4.92
N ALA A 30 2.79 -1.45 -5.90
CA ALA A 30 3.76 -0.36 -5.71
C ALA A 30 3.13 0.98 -5.34
N TRP A 31 1.98 1.32 -5.92
CA TRP A 31 1.34 2.63 -5.75
C TRP A 31 0.89 2.91 -4.31
N PRO A 32 0.08 2.05 -3.66
CA PRO A 32 -0.29 2.28 -2.27
C PRO A 32 0.91 2.25 -1.31
N GLN A 33 1.96 1.52 -1.64
CA GLN A 33 3.17 1.44 -0.82
C GLN A 33 4.02 2.71 -0.97
N ALA A 34 3.97 3.41 -2.11
CA ALA A 34 4.54 4.75 -2.25
C ALA A 34 3.86 5.78 -1.32
N TYR A 35 2.54 5.66 -1.12
CA TYR A 35 1.76 6.50 -0.19
C TYR A 35 1.96 6.12 1.28
N ALA A 36 2.29 4.86 1.56
CA ALA A 36 2.51 4.36 2.91
C ALA A 36 3.83 3.55 2.97
N PRO A 37 4.99 4.21 2.80
CA PRO A 37 6.26 3.53 2.56
C PRO A 37 6.79 2.81 3.81
N ASN A 38 6.33 3.19 5.00
CA ASN A 38 6.73 2.55 6.25
C ASN A 38 5.83 1.36 6.55
N GLY A 39 6.28 0.19 6.10
CA GLY A 39 5.62 -1.08 6.32
C GLY A 39 5.55 -1.48 7.78
N ARG A 40 4.49 -2.23 8.14
CA ARG A 40 4.21 -2.74 9.49
C ARG A 40 3.66 -4.16 9.50
N THR A 41 3.66 -4.83 8.36
CA THR A 41 3.02 -6.12 8.15
C THR A 41 4.01 -7.13 7.60
N ILE A 42 4.06 -8.28 8.26
CA ILE A 42 4.81 -9.46 7.84
C ILE A 42 3.81 -10.50 7.34
N VAL A 43 4.01 -11.00 6.13
CA VAL A 43 3.11 -11.99 5.53
C VAL A 43 3.92 -13.19 5.04
N PRO A 44 3.60 -14.42 5.46
CA PRO A 44 4.18 -15.59 4.84
C PRO A 44 3.84 -15.64 3.34
N ALA A 45 4.80 -16.12 2.55
CA ALA A 45 4.71 -16.07 1.10
C ALA A 45 5.22 -17.37 0.46
N THR A 46 4.75 -17.64 -0.74
CA THR A 46 5.20 -18.77 -1.56
C THR A 46 5.45 -18.30 -2.99
N ILE A 47 6.66 -18.54 -3.46
CA ILE A 47 7.00 -18.39 -4.88
C ILE A 47 6.69 -19.72 -5.56
N LYS A 48 5.92 -19.68 -6.65
CA LYS A 48 5.52 -20.90 -7.37
C LYS A 48 6.70 -21.53 -8.10
N ALA A 49 6.65 -22.86 -8.23
CA ALA A 49 7.55 -23.58 -9.12
C ALA A 49 7.42 -23.04 -10.55
N GLY A 50 8.54 -22.94 -11.26
CA GLY A 50 8.61 -22.38 -12.61
C GLY A 50 8.62 -20.85 -12.68
N THR A 51 8.54 -20.13 -11.56
CA THR A 51 8.71 -18.68 -11.56
C THR A 51 10.13 -18.31 -11.99
N LEU A 52 10.24 -17.41 -12.97
CA LEU A 52 11.51 -16.82 -13.37
C LEU A 52 11.92 -15.70 -12.42
N LEU A 53 13.18 -15.73 -12.02
CA LEU A 53 13.83 -14.78 -11.13
C LEU A 53 15.03 -14.17 -11.86
N TYR A 54 15.24 -12.88 -11.65
CA TYR A 54 16.26 -12.13 -12.37
C TYR A 54 17.18 -11.43 -11.38
N HIS A 55 18.50 -11.61 -11.56
CA HIS A 55 19.51 -10.93 -10.77
C HIS A 55 20.46 -10.19 -11.72
N ALA A 56 20.62 -8.89 -11.51
CA ALA A 56 21.59 -8.08 -12.26
C ALA A 56 22.77 -7.72 -11.35
N GLY A 57 23.93 -8.31 -11.61
CA GLY A 57 25.08 -8.22 -10.70
C GLY A 57 26.41 -8.53 -11.39
N PHE A 58 27.52 -8.27 -10.72
CA PHE A 58 28.84 -8.72 -11.22
C PHE A 58 29.06 -10.21 -10.95
N ASN A 59 28.42 -10.74 -9.91
CA ASN A 59 28.47 -12.14 -9.49
C ASN A 59 27.04 -12.71 -9.47
N PRO A 60 26.81 -13.97 -9.91
CA PRO A 60 25.51 -14.63 -9.84
C PRO A 60 24.83 -14.64 -8.46
N THR A 61 25.60 -14.60 -7.36
CA THR A 61 25.10 -14.77 -5.98
C THR A 61 25.36 -13.58 -5.05
N GLY A 62 25.80 -12.44 -5.60
CA GLY A 62 26.07 -11.22 -4.82
C GLY A 62 24.80 -10.43 -4.50
N MET A 63 24.90 -9.41 -3.64
CA MET A 63 23.82 -8.42 -3.47
C MET A 63 24.08 -7.15 -4.30
N ASP A 64 24.87 -7.25 -5.37
CA ASP A 64 25.14 -6.15 -6.28
C ASP A 64 23.89 -5.81 -7.11
N TRP A 65 23.76 -4.53 -7.47
CA TRP A 65 22.66 -4.01 -8.27
C TRP A 65 23.20 -3.17 -9.42
N PHE A 66 22.51 -3.17 -10.57
CA PHE A 66 22.84 -2.35 -11.75
C PHE A 66 24.23 -2.64 -12.35
N ALA A 67 24.50 -3.92 -12.62
CA ALA A 67 25.71 -4.37 -13.30
C ALA A 67 25.45 -4.79 -14.76
N SER A 68 26.50 -5.28 -15.43
CA SER A 68 26.47 -5.65 -16.84
C SER A 68 25.87 -7.02 -17.13
N MET A 69 25.75 -7.90 -16.14
CA MET A 69 25.30 -9.28 -16.34
C MET A 69 23.92 -9.48 -15.74
N LEU A 70 23.02 -10.09 -16.52
CA LEU A 70 21.71 -10.55 -16.10
C LEU A 70 21.71 -12.08 -15.98
N TYR A 71 21.55 -12.55 -14.76
CA TYR A 71 21.37 -13.95 -14.41
C TYR A 71 19.87 -14.24 -14.35
N THR A 72 19.44 -15.24 -15.10
CA THR A 72 18.06 -15.73 -15.06
C THR A 72 18.03 -17.07 -14.35
N TYR A 73 17.26 -17.13 -13.28
CA TYR A 73 17.01 -18.33 -12.51
C TYR A 73 15.56 -18.79 -12.68
N ALA A 74 15.31 -20.08 -12.46
CA ALA A 74 13.97 -20.61 -12.28
C ALA A 74 13.83 -21.27 -10.90
N ALA A 75 12.70 -21.02 -10.25
CA ALA A 75 12.30 -21.78 -9.07
C ALA A 75 12.01 -23.24 -9.48
N THR A 76 12.76 -24.20 -8.96
CA THR A 76 12.61 -25.63 -9.31
C THR A 76 11.46 -26.30 -8.55
N ARG A 77 10.95 -25.64 -7.51
CA ARG A 77 9.82 -26.07 -6.66
C ARG A 77 9.14 -24.86 -6.01
N HIS A 78 8.10 -25.08 -5.23
CA HIS A 78 7.58 -24.03 -4.35
C HIS A 78 8.64 -23.59 -3.34
N LEU A 79 8.86 -22.28 -3.25
CA LEU A 79 9.82 -21.66 -2.35
C LEU A 79 9.08 -20.90 -1.26
N ARG A 80 9.45 -21.16 0.00
CA ARG A 80 8.91 -20.46 1.16
C ARG A 80 9.65 -19.16 1.34
N ALA A 81 8.88 -18.07 1.38
CA ALA A 81 9.39 -16.73 1.58
C ALA A 81 8.59 -16.00 2.64
N VAL A 82 9.07 -14.82 3.03
CA VAL A 82 8.33 -13.86 3.86
C VAL A 82 8.29 -12.52 3.13
N TYR A 83 7.10 -11.92 3.02
CA TYR A 83 6.90 -10.60 2.47
C TYR A 83 6.84 -9.55 3.57
N PHE A 84 7.54 -8.43 3.36
CA PHE A 84 7.43 -7.22 4.17
C PHE A 84 6.72 -6.14 3.34
N ASP A 85 5.61 -5.62 3.85
CA ASP A 85 4.92 -4.49 3.22
C ASP A 85 5.71 -3.18 3.30
N GLY A 86 5.16 -2.11 2.72
CA GLY A 86 5.86 -0.83 2.55
C GLY A 86 7.05 -0.95 1.60
N PHE A 87 7.82 0.12 1.48
CA PHE A 87 9.04 0.14 0.67
C PHE A 87 10.22 -0.52 1.39
N SER A 88 10.02 -1.77 1.80
CA SER A 88 10.94 -2.59 2.60
C SER A 88 12.28 -2.93 1.95
N ALA A 89 12.48 -2.60 0.66
CA ALA A 89 13.78 -2.64 0.00
C ALA A 89 14.32 -1.25 -0.38
N ALA A 90 13.62 -0.16 -0.04
CA ALA A 90 14.16 1.17 -0.20
C ALA A 90 15.28 1.39 0.80
N LYS A 91 16.51 1.52 0.31
CA LYS A 91 17.73 1.71 1.12
C LYS A 91 17.86 3.16 1.59
N GLN A 92 16.77 3.70 2.12
CA GLN A 92 16.67 5.08 2.60
C GLN A 92 16.45 5.13 4.10
N SER A 93 16.79 6.29 4.69
CA SER A 93 16.24 6.69 5.97
C SER A 93 14.72 6.93 5.83
N GLY A 94 14.00 7.08 6.95
CA GLY A 94 12.57 7.41 6.90
C GLY A 94 11.63 6.33 7.40
N GLY A 95 12.13 5.15 7.79
CA GLY A 95 11.38 4.13 8.53
C GLY A 95 11.10 2.84 7.76
N VAL A 96 11.35 2.86 6.46
CA VAL A 96 11.00 1.79 5.51
C VAL A 96 11.65 0.43 5.82
N LEU A 97 12.77 0.41 6.55
CA LEU A 97 13.49 -0.81 6.96
C LEU A 97 13.22 -1.24 8.41
N GLU A 98 12.51 -0.44 9.20
CA GLU A 98 12.40 -0.64 10.67
C GLU A 98 11.73 -1.97 11.04
N LEU A 99 10.75 -2.44 10.27
CA LEU A 99 10.06 -3.70 10.56
C LEU A 99 11.02 -4.90 10.54
N GLN A 100 11.93 -4.93 9.56
CA GLN A 100 12.96 -5.97 9.44
C GLN A 100 13.97 -5.86 10.58
N ASP A 101 14.37 -4.64 10.92
CA ASP A 101 15.34 -4.38 12.00
C ASP A 101 14.76 -4.75 13.38
N VAL A 102 13.46 -4.49 13.60
CA VAL A 102 12.72 -4.93 14.79
C VAL A 102 12.69 -6.45 14.87
N LEU A 103 12.40 -7.14 13.76
CA LEU A 103 12.30 -8.60 13.69
C LEU A 103 13.62 -9.28 14.09
N ILE A 104 14.74 -8.82 13.52
CA ILE A 104 16.05 -9.46 13.72
C ILE A 104 16.88 -8.81 14.85
N GLY A 105 16.41 -7.70 15.41
CA GLY A 105 17.12 -6.97 16.46
C GLY A 105 18.39 -6.27 15.97
N LEU A 106 18.43 -5.80 14.73
CA LEU A 106 19.57 -5.09 14.17
C LEU A 106 19.68 -3.67 14.74
N ASP A 107 20.84 -3.31 15.30
CA ASP A 107 21.20 -1.93 15.60
C ASP A 107 21.87 -1.29 14.36
N SER A 108 21.25 -0.24 13.83
CA SER A 108 21.52 0.38 12.51
C SER A 108 22.91 1.01 12.31
N LYS A 109 23.83 0.85 13.27
CA LYS A 109 25.22 1.35 13.22
C LYS A 109 26.19 0.43 12.48
N ALA A 110 25.72 -0.72 11.96
CA ALA A 110 26.55 -1.67 11.23
C ALA A 110 27.11 -1.08 9.91
N PRO A 111 28.38 -1.33 9.55
CA PRO A 111 28.87 -1.08 8.19
C PRO A 111 28.11 -1.98 7.20
N ASN A 112 27.64 -1.41 6.08
CA ASN A 112 26.77 -2.08 5.09
C ASN A 112 25.51 -2.72 5.72
N PRO A 113 24.61 -1.93 6.31
CA PRO A 113 23.52 -2.44 7.14
C PRO A 113 22.56 -3.36 6.38
N ASP A 114 22.42 -3.24 5.05
CA ASP A 114 21.54 -4.12 4.27
C ASP A 114 22.13 -5.51 4.03
N TYR A 115 23.45 -5.65 3.91
CA TYR A 115 24.11 -6.96 3.85
C TYR A 115 23.98 -7.69 5.19
N GLU A 116 24.17 -6.98 6.29
CA GLU A 116 24.02 -7.56 7.62
C GLU A 116 22.56 -7.95 7.90
N ARG A 117 21.60 -7.11 7.49
CA ARG A 117 20.17 -7.42 7.54
C ARG A 117 19.85 -8.69 6.76
N ALA A 118 20.37 -8.83 5.54
CA ALA A 118 20.18 -10.03 4.73
C ALA A 118 20.69 -11.28 5.43
N ARG A 119 21.92 -11.23 5.95
CA ARG A 119 22.54 -12.33 6.70
C ARG A 119 21.71 -12.72 7.93
N MET A 120 21.28 -11.75 8.72
CA MET A 120 20.49 -11.97 9.94
C MET A 120 19.07 -12.48 9.62
N LEU A 121 18.43 -11.96 8.57
CA LEU A 121 17.13 -12.46 8.09
C LEU A 121 17.23 -13.92 7.65
N CYS A 122 18.24 -14.27 6.84
CA CYS A 122 18.47 -15.64 6.41
C CYS A 122 18.76 -16.58 7.58
N GLU A 123 19.54 -16.14 8.57
CA GLU A 123 19.76 -16.92 9.79
C GLU A 123 18.46 -17.11 10.60
N TRP A 124 17.67 -16.05 10.77
CA TRP A 124 16.36 -16.11 11.42
C TRP A 124 15.38 -17.03 10.67
N GLY A 125 15.43 -17.04 9.34
CA GLY A 125 14.52 -17.81 8.48
C GLY A 125 14.75 -19.33 8.52
N LYS A 126 15.99 -19.78 8.80
CA LYS A 126 16.36 -21.21 8.83
C LYS A 126 15.47 -22.03 9.75
N GLN A 127 15.11 -21.50 10.92
CA GLN A 127 14.31 -22.22 11.92
C GLN A 127 12.88 -22.57 11.43
N TYR A 128 12.38 -21.90 10.39
CA TYR A 128 11.07 -22.18 9.78
C TYR A 128 11.19 -22.73 8.35
N GLY A 129 12.40 -22.94 7.84
CA GLY A 129 12.64 -23.33 6.45
C GLY A 129 12.27 -22.23 5.44
N ILE A 130 12.42 -20.95 5.83
CA ILE A 130 12.30 -19.81 4.90
C ILE A 130 13.57 -19.70 4.08
N GLN A 131 13.41 -19.48 2.78
CA GLN A 131 14.50 -19.50 1.81
C GLN A 131 14.80 -18.11 1.22
N GLY A 132 13.86 -17.19 1.37
CA GLY A 132 14.05 -15.80 0.96
C GLY A 132 13.00 -14.85 1.50
N PHE A 133 13.16 -13.58 1.17
CA PHE A 133 12.30 -12.49 1.63
C PHE A 133 11.92 -11.62 0.45
N VAL A 134 10.62 -11.39 0.27
CA VAL A 134 10.09 -10.47 -0.74
C VAL A 134 10.00 -9.09 -0.10
N ARG A 135 10.66 -8.13 -0.72
CA ARG A 135 10.74 -6.73 -0.30
C ARG A 135 10.30 -5.83 -1.44
N GLU A 136 9.87 -4.62 -1.13
CA GLU A 136 9.28 -3.75 -2.14
C GLU A 136 9.97 -2.39 -2.25
N GLN A 137 10.00 -1.89 -3.47
CA GLN A 137 10.45 -0.56 -3.91
C GLN A 137 9.42 -0.09 -4.95
N ALA A 138 9.85 0.66 -5.97
CA ALA A 138 9.13 0.77 -7.23
C ALA A 138 8.84 -0.61 -7.89
N THR A 139 9.67 -1.62 -7.61
CA THR A 139 9.43 -3.02 -8.03
C THR A 139 9.68 -3.97 -6.86
N PHE A 140 9.46 -5.27 -7.07
CA PHE A 140 9.67 -6.29 -6.04
C PHE A 140 11.09 -6.85 -6.11
N GLU A 141 11.72 -6.89 -4.95
CA GLU A 141 13.01 -7.51 -4.73
C GLU A 141 12.81 -8.85 -4.01
N LEU A 142 13.53 -9.88 -4.47
CA LEU A 142 13.70 -11.12 -3.73
C LEU A 142 15.10 -11.17 -3.14
N LEU A 143 15.18 -11.08 -1.81
CA LEU A 143 16.37 -11.40 -1.06
C LEU A 143 16.44 -12.92 -0.91
N TRP A 144 17.41 -13.55 -1.56
CA TRP A 144 17.55 -15.00 -1.59
C TRP A 144 18.73 -15.48 -0.74
N CYS A 145 18.51 -16.51 0.08
CA CYS A 145 19.48 -16.91 1.10
C CYS A 145 20.53 -17.92 0.61
N ASP A 146 20.16 -18.83 -0.28
CA ASP A 146 21.04 -19.90 -0.76
C ASP A 146 20.71 -20.26 -2.21
N PHE A 147 21.60 -19.93 -3.14
CA PHE A 147 21.43 -20.17 -4.57
C PHE A 147 21.56 -21.64 -4.97
N GLU A 148 21.96 -22.53 -4.05
CA GLU A 148 21.95 -23.97 -4.27
C GLU A 148 20.61 -24.60 -3.84
N ASP A 149 19.77 -23.87 -3.09
CA ASP A 149 18.47 -24.37 -2.65
C ASP A 149 17.33 -23.89 -3.55
N GLY A 150 16.66 -24.80 -4.26
CA GLY A 150 15.36 -24.53 -4.90
C GLY A 150 15.37 -23.59 -6.11
N VAL A 151 16.52 -23.09 -6.55
CA VAL A 151 16.68 -22.31 -7.79
C VAL A 151 17.70 -22.95 -8.72
N GLU A 152 17.50 -22.81 -10.03
CA GLU A 152 18.42 -23.27 -11.06
C GLU A 152 18.79 -22.11 -11.98
N LEU A 153 20.09 -21.90 -12.22
CA LEU A 153 20.58 -20.91 -13.18
C LEU A 153 20.32 -21.40 -14.60
N LEU A 154 19.47 -20.67 -15.35
CA LEU A 154 19.12 -21.01 -16.72
C LEU A 154 20.03 -20.32 -17.74
N SER A 155 20.34 -19.04 -17.52
CA SER A 155 21.12 -18.27 -18.47
C SER A 155 21.83 -17.08 -17.84
N VAL A 156 22.95 -16.71 -18.43
CA VAL A 156 23.70 -15.49 -18.13
C VAL A 156 23.80 -14.67 -19.40
N THR A 157 23.37 -13.40 -19.33
CA THR A 157 23.35 -12.49 -20.48
C THR A 157 24.10 -11.21 -20.15
N ASP A 158 25.02 -10.79 -21.00
CA ASP A 158 25.57 -9.44 -20.94
C ASP A 158 24.53 -8.46 -21.49
N ILE A 159 24.04 -7.56 -20.64
CA ILE A 159 23.01 -6.57 -20.94
C ILE A 159 23.61 -5.19 -21.26
N ILE A 160 24.93 -5.05 -21.31
CA ILE A 160 25.59 -3.84 -21.84
C ILE A 160 25.71 -3.97 -23.35
N ILE A 161 24.97 -3.13 -24.07
CA ILE A 161 25.19 -2.92 -25.50
C ILE A 161 26.33 -1.89 -25.65
N PRO A 162 27.49 -2.22 -26.23
CA PRO A 162 28.56 -1.26 -26.45
C PRO A 162 28.11 -0.15 -27.41
N ALA A 163 28.59 1.08 -27.17
CA ALA A 163 28.27 2.25 -27.98
C ALA A 163 28.85 2.21 -29.41
N ASP A 164 29.86 1.36 -29.64
CA ASP A 164 30.59 1.21 -30.90
C ASP A 164 31.04 -0.26 -31.05
N THR A 165 30.86 -0.84 -32.24
CA THR A 165 31.32 -2.20 -32.60
C THR A 165 32.84 -2.37 -32.55
N ASN A 166 33.60 -1.27 -32.55
CA ASN A 166 35.06 -1.27 -32.41
C ASN A 166 35.56 -1.12 -30.96
N SER A 167 34.66 -0.95 -29.99
CA SER A 167 35.03 -0.89 -28.59
C SER A 167 35.20 -2.30 -28.06
N GLU A 168 36.44 -2.81 -28.02
CA GLU A 168 36.75 -4.06 -27.33
C GLU A 168 36.31 -3.95 -25.87
N LEU A 169 35.23 -4.65 -25.51
CA LEU A 169 34.88 -4.94 -24.13
C LEU A 169 36.01 -5.80 -23.55
N LYS A 170 37.01 -5.15 -22.95
CA LYS A 170 38.01 -5.84 -22.13
C LYS A 170 37.31 -6.34 -20.87
N LEU A 171 36.81 -7.58 -20.93
CA LEU A 171 36.53 -8.38 -19.75
C LEU A 171 37.83 -8.41 -18.93
N GLN A 172 37.86 -7.78 -17.76
CA GLN A 172 38.93 -8.03 -16.81
C GLN A 172 38.67 -9.40 -16.17
N GLU A 173 39.66 -10.29 -16.27
CA GLU A 173 39.72 -11.52 -15.49
C GLU A 173 39.54 -11.22 -13.99
N GLU A 174 38.88 -12.15 -13.28
CA GLU A 174 38.65 -12.06 -11.83
C GLU A 174 39.93 -11.67 -11.08
N PRO A 175 39.86 -10.79 -10.06
CA PRO A 175 40.98 -10.64 -9.15
C PRO A 175 41.20 -11.97 -8.40
N PRO A 176 42.46 -12.42 -8.19
CA PRO A 176 42.72 -13.71 -7.57
C PRO A 176 42.11 -13.79 -6.17
N ARG A 177 41.42 -14.90 -5.87
CA ARG A 177 40.96 -15.22 -4.50
C ARG A 177 42.16 -15.24 -3.55
N GLY A 178 42.31 -14.21 -2.72
CA GLY A 178 43.27 -14.24 -1.62
C GLY A 178 43.90 -12.94 -1.12
N SER A 179 43.63 -11.74 -1.66
CA SER A 179 44.21 -10.52 -1.08
C SER A 179 43.27 -9.87 -0.06
N SER A 180 43.67 -9.92 1.20
CA SER A 180 43.02 -9.36 2.39
C SER A 180 43.07 -7.83 2.52
N ASP A 181 43.01 -7.09 1.40
CA ASP A 181 42.94 -5.63 1.40
C ASP A 181 41.55 -5.18 0.95
N ALA A 182 40.56 -5.37 1.83
CA ALA A 182 39.27 -4.68 1.75
C ALA A 182 39.45 -3.22 2.20
N GLY A 183 40.20 -2.45 1.41
CA GLY A 183 40.43 -1.03 1.62
C GLY A 183 39.28 -0.20 1.07
N ASN A 184 38.65 0.57 1.97
CA ASN A 184 37.73 1.66 1.65
C ASN A 184 38.32 2.58 0.55
N GLY A 185 37.80 2.46 -0.66
CA GLY A 185 38.05 3.39 -1.76
C GLY A 185 36.85 3.32 -2.71
N PRO A 186 36.43 4.45 -3.33
CA PRO A 186 35.32 4.42 -4.27
C PRO A 186 35.73 3.48 -5.40
N ALA A 187 34.99 2.38 -5.57
CA ALA A 187 35.11 1.55 -6.77
C ALA A 187 35.05 2.52 -7.95
N THR A 188 36.17 2.76 -8.61
CA THR A 188 36.23 3.66 -9.74
C THR A 188 35.30 3.06 -10.78
N ARG A 189 34.11 3.65 -10.95
CA ARG A 189 33.24 3.49 -12.11
C ARG A 189 34.06 3.87 -13.35
N ARG A 190 34.93 2.98 -13.81
CA ARG A 190 35.64 3.16 -15.07
C ARG A 190 34.72 2.67 -16.17
N GLY A 191 33.98 3.63 -16.73
CA GLY A 191 33.53 3.61 -18.11
C GLY A 191 32.44 2.61 -18.46
N ILE A 192 31.29 2.65 -17.79
CA ILE A 192 30.05 2.42 -18.54
C ILE A 192 29.97 3.61 -19.49
N ASN A 193 30.13 3.38 -20.79
CA ASN A 193 30.02 4.42 -21.80
C ASN A 193 28.60 5.00 -21.70
N THR A 194 28.46 6.16 -21.07
CA THR A 194 27.19 6.78 -20.67
C THR A 194 26.35 7.30 -21.84
N GLY A 195 26.80 7.08 -23.08
CA GLY A 195 26.23 7.65 -24.30
C GLY A 195 25.37 6.70 -25.14
N THR A 196 25.02 5.49 -24.66
CA THR A 196 24.18 4.60 -25.49
C THR A 196 22.70 5.00 -25.38
N PRO A 197 21.94 5.02 -26.49
CA PRO A 197 20.51 5.29 -26.45
C PRO A 197 19.73 4.25 -25.63
N TYR A 198 20.29 3.04 -25.47
CA TYR A 198 19.71 1.97 -24.65
C TYR A 198 19.78 2.25 -23.16
N LEU A 199 20.92 2.77 -22.66
CA LEU A 199 21.04 3.14 -21.25
C LEU A 199 20.14 4.34 -20.93
N ALA A 200 20.07 5.34 -21.81
CA ALA A 200 19.16 6.47 -21.63
C ALA A 200 17.69 6.02 -21.58
N ALA A 201 17.28 5.10 -22.47
CA ALA A 201 15.92 4.57 -22.47
C ALA A 201 15.59 3.64 -21.27
N SER A 202 16.60 3.15 -20.55
CA SER A 202 16.41 2.15 -19.48
C SER A 202 15.63 2.69 -18.28
N PHE A 203 15.80 3.97 -17.91
CA PHE A 203 15.06 4.59 -16.80
C PHE A 203 13.56 4.63 -17.08
N TRP A 204 13.17 5.08 -18.28
CA TRP A 204 11.80 5.04 -18.75
C TRP A 204 11.21 3.63 -18.73
N TRP A 205 11.95 2.65 -19.26
CA TRP A 205 11.48 1.26 -19.29
C TRP A 205 11.35 0.63 -17.91
N CYS A 206 12.28 0.96 -16.99
CA CYS A 206 12.23 0.51 -15.61
C CYS A 206 10.99 1.09 -14.90
N TYR A 207 10.69 2.38 -15.09
CA TYR A 207 9.47 2.97 -14.54
C TYR A 207 8.20 2.37 -15.17
N LYS A 208 8.20 2.10 -16.47
CA LYS A 208 7.05 1.41 -17.09
C LYS A 208 6.83 0.00 -16.54
N ALA A 209 7.91 -0.72 -16.22
CA ALA A 209 7.81 -2.03 -15.59
C ALA A 209 7.22 -1.94 -14.17
N THR A 210 7.65 -0.93 -13.38
CA THR A 210 7.00 -0.55 -12.11
C THR A 210 5.49 -0.30 -12.29
N ALA A 211 5.11 0.42 -13.35
CA ALA A 211 3.73 0.79 -13.61
C ALA A 211 2.78 -0.41 -13.83
N TRP A 212 3.30 -1.58 -14.19
CA TRP A 212 2.51 -2.81 -14.28
C TRP A 212 1.89 -3.21 -12.94
N HIS A 213 2.55 -2.85 -11.84
CA HIS A 213 2.15 -3.23 -10.49
C HIS A 213 1.75 -2.04 -9.62
N HIS A 214 1.43 -0.89 -10.22
CA HIS A 214 0.89 0.24 -9.47
C HIS A 214 -0.37 -0.16 -8.68
N THR A 215 -1.37 -0.72 -9.36
CA THR A 215 -2.65 -1.09 -8.76
C THR A 215 -2.95 -2.59 -8.81
N VAL A 216 -2.15 -3.36 -9.56
CA VAL A 216 -2.33 -4.81 -9.76
C VAL A 216 -1.25 -5.56 -9.00
N PRO A 217 -1.60 -6.53 -8.14
CA PRO A 217 -0.61 -7.26 -7.36
C PRO A 217 0.30 -8.13 -8.25
N ASP A 218 1.56 -8.29 -7.87
CA ASP A 218 2.45 -9.27 -8.52
C ASP A 218 2.03 -10.71 -8.20
N THR A 219 1.47 -11.39 -9.19
CA THR A 219 0.89 -12.74 -9.02
C THR A 219 1.92 -13.87 -8.95
N ARG A 220 3.22 -13.58 -9.14
CA ARG A 220 4.30 -14.58 -9.03
C ARG A 220 4.54 -15.01 -7.58
N VAL A 221 4.17 -14.16 -6.63
CA VAL A 221 4.25 -14.39 -5.20
C VAL A 221 2.85 -14.61 -4.66
N VAL A 222 2.61 -15.76 -4.03
CA VAL A 222 1.36 -16.06 -3.32
C VAL A 222 1.55 -15.69 -1.86
N LEU A 223 0.76 -14.76 -1.35
CA LEU A 223 0.75 -14.44 0.07
C LEU A 223 -0.25 -15.29 0.82
N HIS A 224 -0.01 -15.49 2.12
CA HIS A 224 -0.87 -16.26 3.02
C HIS A 224 -1.42 -15.36 4.14
N PRO A 225 -2.47 -14.54 3.87
CA PRO A 225 -3.06 -13.61 4.84
C PRO A 225 -3.54 -14.27 6.13
N ALA A 226 -3.86 -15.56 6.10
CA ALA A 226 -4.27 -16.31 7.29
C ALA A 226 -3.20 -16.35 8.40
N TYR A 227 -1.96 -15.98 8.09
CA TYR A 227 -0.82 -15.95 9.00
C TYR A 227 -0.16 -14.56 9.04
N THR A 228 -0.88 -13.51 8.62
CA THR A 228 -0.35 -12.14 8.59
C THR A 228 -0.24 -11.53 9.97
N VAL A 229 0.95 -11.03 10.32
CA VAL A 229 1.18 -10.29 11.57
C VAL A 229 1.38 -8.82 11.23
N THR A 230 0.64 -7.93 11.91
CA THR A 230 0.70 -6.49 11.65
C THR A 230 0.75 -5.69 12.93
N LEU A 231 1.71 -4.76 13.01
CA LEU A 231 1.86 -3.82 14.13
C LEU A 231 0.78 -2.71 14.15
N TYR A 232 -0.19 -2.76 13.24
CA TYR A 232 -1.40 -1.95 13.32
C TYR A 232 -2.46 -2.51 14.29
N ASP A 233 -2.30 -3.75 14.80
CA ASP A 233 -3.24 -4.27 15.81
C ASP A 233 -3.22 -3.37 17.06
N PRO A 234 -4.37 -2.88 17.54
CA PRO A 234 -4.47 -2.11 18.78
C PRO A 234 -4.00 -2.84 20.05
N GLU A 235 -3.69 -4.14 19.98
CA GLU A 235 -2.98 -4.87 21.02
C GLU A 235 -1.58 -4.28 21.31
N TYR A 236 -0.91 -3.73 20.29
CA TYR A 236 0.38 -3.05 20.41
C TYR A 236 0.19 -1.59 20.85
N LYS A 237 0.04 -1.37 22.16
CA LYS A 237 -0.41 -0.08 22.73
C LYS A 237 0.59 1.06 22.54
N SER A 238 1.89 0.74 22.52
CA SER A 238 2.96 1.76 22.41
C SER A 238 2.95 2.54 21.10
N LEU A 239 2.32 2.00 20.05
CA LEU A 239 2.19 2.67 18.75
C LEU A 239 0.89 3.50 18.61
N ALA A 240 0.06 3.60 19.64
CA ALA A 240 -1.24 4.26 19.55
C ALA A 240 -1.15 5.76 19.18
N GLU A 241 -0.23 6.51 19.77
CA GLU A 241 -0.01 7.93 19.41
C GLU A 241 0.62 8.05 18.02
N ASN A 242 1.52 7.13 17.67
CA ASN A 242 2.18 7.10 16.37
C ASN A 242 1.16 6.88 15.24
N ASN A 243 0.13 6.06 15.46
CA ASN A 243 -0.94 5.79 14.50
C ASN A 243 -1.92 6.96 14.29
N LYS A 244 -1.80 8.05 15.05
CA LYS A 244 -2.56 9.30 14.83
C LYS A 244 -1.85 10.24 13.86
N LEU A 245 -0.59 9.97 13.52
CA LEU A 245 0.16 10.75 12.54
C LEU A 245 -0.34 10.42 11.12
N PRO A 246 -0.08 11.27 10.11
CA PRO A 246 -0.23 10.87 8.72
C PRO A 246 0.53 9.57 8.45
N ARG A 247 -0.07 8.65 7.68
CA ARG A 247 0.44 7.28 7.50
C ARG A 247 1.89 7.20 7.01
N ARG A 248 2.37 8.19 6.24
CA ARG A 248 3.78 8.30 5.81
C ARG A 248 4.74 8.48 6.99
N ARG A 249 4.30 9.13 8.08
CA ARG A 249 5.08 9.40 9.29
C ARG A 249 4.98 8.30 10.34
N HIS A 250 4.32 7.19 10.02
CA HIS A 250 4.28 6.04 10.91
C HIS A 250 5.69 5.46 11.09
N ARG A 251 6.17 5.37 12.33
CA ARG A 251 7.51 4.85 12.69
C ARG A 251 7.43 3.81 13.79
N LEU A 252 8.45 2.97 13.93
CA LEU A 252 8.53 1.95 14.98
C LEU A 252 9.46 2.34 16.14
N ALA A 253 9.96 3.58 16.16
CA ALA A 253 10.82 4.09 17.23
C ALA A 253 10.14 4.05 18.63
N ASP A 254 8.82 4.21 18.67
CA ASP A 254 8.03 4.19 19.91
C ASP A 254 7.64 2.77 20.36
N LEU A 255 8.01 1.72 19.60
CA LEU A 255 7.65 0.34 19.94
C LEU A 255 8.32 -0.07 21.25
N SER A 256 7.52 -0.30 22.28
CA SER A 256 8.01 -0.69 23.60
C SER A 256 8.65 -2.09 23.58
N ILE A 257 9.50 -2.37 24.57
CA ILE A 257 10.14 -3.69 24.73
C ILE A 257 9.07 -4.78 24.91
N ASP A 258 8.01 -4.49 25.67
CA ASP A 258 6.92 -5.44 25.92
C ASP A 258 6.12 -5.74 24.65
N ASP A 259 5.69 -4.71 23.92
CA ASP A 259 4.97 -4.90 22.65
C ASP A 259 5.85 -5.58 21.59
N LYS A 260 7.16 -5.28 21.56
CA LYS A 260 8.11 -5.98 20.71
C LYS A 260 8.17 -7.46 21.05
N ALA A 261 8.21 -7.83 22.33
CA ALA A 261 8.22 -9.23 22.75
C ALA A 261 6.92 -9.95 22.34
N VAL A 262 5.76 -9.30 22.50
CA VAL A 262 4.46 -9.82 22.03
C VAL A 262 4.46 -10.02 20.51
N PHE A 263 4.95 -9.04 19.76
CA PHE A 263 5.04 -9.10 18.30
C PHE A 263 5.92 -10.27 17.83
N LEU A 264 7.12 -10.41 18.40
CA LEU A 264 8.03 -11.49 18.04
C LEU A 264 7.44 -12.88 18.37
N ALA A 265 6.72 -13.00 19.49
CA ALA A 265 6.00 -14.22 19.84
C ALA A 265 4.85 -14.53 18.87
N GLU A 266 4.11 -13.51 18.42
CA GLU A 266 3.05 -13.68 17.41
C GLU A 266 3.63 -14.14 16.07
N VAL A 267 4.74 -13.53 15.62
CA VAL A 267 5.44 -13.93 14.38
C VAL A 267 5.92 -15.39 14.47
N ASP A 268 6.56 -15.78 15.57
CA ASP A 268 7.00 -17.17 15.78
C ASP A 268 5.82 -18.16 15.71
N GLY A 269 4.72 -17.84 16.39
CA GLY A 269 3.50 -18.64 16.38
C GLY A 269 2.88 -18.77 14.99
N ALA A 270 2.77 -17.66 14.26
CA ALA A 270 2.21 -17.63 12.90
C ALA A 270 3.09 -18.43 11.91
N MET A 271 4.41 -18.25 11.96
CA MET A 271 5.36 -18.97 11.12
C MET A 271 5.34 -20.47 11.40
N LYS A 272 5.33 -20.88 12.68
CA LYS A 272 5.21 -22.31 13.06
C LYS A 272 3.88 -22.92 12.63
N ALA A 273 2.77 -22.19 12.80
CA ALA A 273 1.46 -22.69 12.40
C ALA A 273 1.40 -22.93 10.88
N TRP A 274 1.88 -21.97 10.09
CA TRP A 274 1.99 -22.13 8.63
C TRP A 274 2.94 -23.28 8.26
N THR A 275 4.17 -23.26 8.74
CA THR A 275 5.21 -24.17 8.25
C THR A 275 5.04 -25.62 8.69
N ASN A 276 4.48 -25.85 9.89
CA ASN A 276 4.35 -27.19 10.48
C ASN A 276 2.93 -27.77 10.35
N THR A 277 1.90 -26.94 10.38
CA THR A 277 0.50 -27.41 10.50
C THR A 277 -0.31 -27.18 9.23
N ASP A 278 -0.04 -26.10 8.49
CA ASP A 278 -0.73 -25.77 7.25
C ASP A 278 0.25 -25.28 6.16
N PRO A 279 1.03 -26.19 5.56
CA PRO A 279 2.05 -25.82 4.59
C PRO A 279 1.48 -25.22 3.29
N ARG A 280 0.16 -25.29 3.06
CA ARG A 280 -0.50 -24.61 1.94
C ARG A 280 -0.82 -23.15 2.25
N GLY A 281 -0.87 -22.78 3.53
CA GLY A 281 -1.16 -21.42 3.97
C GLY A 281 -2.62 -21.00 3.78
N GLU A 282 -3.54 -21.96 3.71
CA GLU A 282 -4.97 -21.72 3.47
C GLU A 282 -5.71 -21.22 4.73
N GLY A 283 -5.20 -21.50 5.93
CA GLY A 283 -5.85 -21.17 7.20
C GLY A 283 -7.25 -21.77 7.29
N SER A 284 -8.27 -20.91 7.38
CA SER A 284 -9.67 -21.33 7.32
C SER A 284 -10.21 -21.57 5.90
N GLY A 285 -9.44 -21.23 4.87
CA GLY A 285 -9.84 -21.24 3.45
C GLY A 285 -10.59 -19.99 3.00
N VAL A 286 -10.71 -18.97 3.86
CA VAL A 286 -11.34 -17.68 3.51
C VAL A 286 -10.37 -16.83 2.71
N ASP A 287 -10.84 -16.32 1.55
CA ASP A 287 -10.06 -15.41 0.72
C ASP A 287 -10.17 -13.96 1.23
N TRP A 288 -9.36 -13.66 2.25
CA TRP A 288 -9.29 -12.34 2.86
C TRP A 288 -8.82 -11.26 1.88
N SER A 289 -7.94 -11.60 0.94
CA SER A 289 -7.49 -10.67 -0.09
C SER A 289 -8.66 -10.24 -0.96
N SER A 290 -9.47 -11.18 -1.48
CA SER A 290 -10.65 -10.86 -2.28
C SER A 290 -11.71 -10.06 -1.51
N ILE A 291 -11.90 -10.33 -0.21
CA ILE A 291 -12.78 -9.52 0.65
C ILE A 291 -12.28 -8.07 0.72
N ALA A 292 -10.98 -7.84 0.97
CA ALA A 292 -10.41 -6.50 1.04
C ALA A 292 -10.55 -5.73 -0.27
N HIS A 293 -10.29 -6.40 -1.42
CA HIS A 293 -10.52 -5.81 -2.75
C HIS A 293 -11.99 -5.43 -2.95
N SER A 294 -12.91 -6.34 -2.65
CA SER A 294 -14.35 -6.10 -2.82
C SER A 294 -14.86 -4.92 -1.98
N ILE A 295 -14.32 -4.75 -0.77
CA ILE A 295 -14.67 -3.60 0.10
C ILE A 295 -14.19 -2.30 -0.52
N VAL A 296 -12.94 -2.25 -0.99
CA VAL A 296 -12.37 -1.03 -1.59
C VAL A 296 -13.08 -0.70 -2.91
N GLU A 297 -13.20 -1.66 -3.82
CA GLU A 297 -13.80 -1.46 -5.14
C GLU A 297 -15.28 -1.07 -5.08
N ARG A 298 -16.08 -1.72 -4.23
CA ARG A 298 -17.53 -1.46 -4.15
C ARG A 298 -17.88 -0.10 -3.54
N ASN A 299 -16.98 0.47 -2.74
CA ASN A 299 -17.25 1.69 -1.98
C ASN A 299 -16.45 2.90 -2.49
N GLY A 300 -15.22 2.70 -2.98
CA GLY A 300 -14.27 3.76 -3.29
C GLY A 300 -14.81 4.77 -4.29
N ASP A 301 -15.32 4.30 -5.43
CA ASP A 301 -15.84 5.17 -6.50
C ASP A 301 -17.08 5.95 -6.07
N ARG A 302 -17.96 5.33 -5.26
CA ARG A 302 -19.19 5.99 -4.76
C ARG A 302 -18.91 7.05 -3.71
N ILE A 303 -17.92 6.81 -2.84
CA ILE A 303 -17.43 7.81 -1.89
C ILE A 303 -16.86 9.01 -2.66
N THR A 304 -16.07 8.75 -3.70
CA THR A 304 -15.53 9.81 -4.56
C THR A 304 -16.62 10.55 -5.32
N GLU A 305 -17.60 9.85 -5.90
CA GLU A 305 -18.75 10.45 -6.58
C GLU A 305 -19.53 11.38 -5.64
N PHE A 306 -19.79 10.93 -4.42
CA PHE A 306 -20.45 11.73 -3.39
C PHE A 306 -19.66 12.99 -3.03
N HIS A 307 -18.35 12.85 -2.78
CA HIS A 307 -17.46 13.98 -2.51
C HIS A 307 -17.44 14.98 -3.68
N THR A 308 -17.27 14.50 -4.92
CA THR A 308 -17.25 15.36 -6.11
C THR A 308 -18.55 16.14 -6.27
N LEU A 309 -19.71 15.49 -6.12
CA LEU A 309 -21.00 16.16 -6.14
C LEU A 309 -21.05 17.33 -5.15
N LEU A 310 -20.68 17.09 -3.89
CA LEU A 310 -20.78 18.10 -2.84
C LEU A 310 -19.74 19.22 -2.96
N SER A 311 -18.52 18.90 -3.40
CA SER A 311 -17.43 19.88 -3.58
C SER A 311 -17.73 20.95 -4.64
N THR A 312 -18.69 20.70 -5.54
CA THR A 312 -19.07 21.61 -6.63
C THR A 312 -20.27 22.48 -6.31
N VAL A 313 -20.89 22.29 -5.14
CA VAL A 313 -22.08 23.04 -4.72
C VAL A 313 -21.71 24.50 -4.48
N ASN A 314 -22.43 25.40 -5.16
CA ASN A 314 -22.29 26.84 -5.01
C ASN A 314 -23.67 27.50 -4.80
N THR A 315 -23.70 28.82 -4.63
CA THR A 315 -24.93 29.57 -4.35
C THR A 315 -25.96 29.54 -5.48
N THR A 316 -25.59 29.13 -6.70
CA THR A 316 -26.48 29.02 -7.87
C THR A 316 -26.97 27.59 -8.11
N ALA A 317 -26.51 26.62 -7.31
CA ALA A 317 -26.86 25.22 -7.49
C ALA A 317 -28.34 24.95 -7.18
N ASN A 318 -28.94 24.04 -7.94
CA ASN A 318 -30.26 23.51 -7.64
C ASN A 318 -30.18 22.55 -6.45
N ILE A 319 -30.42 23.06 -5.24
CA ILE A 319 -30.21 22.31 -3.99
C ILE A 319 -31.06 21.04 -3.91
N THR A 320 -32.31 21.08 -4.36
CA THR A 320 -33.20 19.90 -4.36
C THR A 320 -32.65 18.79 -5.25
N GLU A 321 -32.07 19.15 -6.39
CA GLU A 321 -31.44 18.20 -7.30
C GLU A 321 -30.15 17.62 -6.70
N VAL A 322 -29.30 18.46 -6.11
CA VAL A 322 -28.08 18.00 -5.41
C VAL A 322 -28.43 17.00 -4.30
N VAL A 323 -29.40 17.33 -3.43
CA VAL A 323 -29.83 16.43 -2.34
C VAL A 323 -30.41 15.13 -2.91
N SER A 324 -31.16 15.22 -4.02
CA SER A 324 -31.73 14.04 -4.68
C SER A 324 -30.66 13.11 -5.24
N ILE A 325 -29.60 13.64 -5.86
CA ILE A 325 -28.47 12.86 -6.38
C ILE A 325 -27.67 12.28 -5.20
N ALA A 326 -27.35 13.10 -4.20
CA ALA A 326 -26.64 12.69 -2.99
C ALA A 326 -27.32 11.49 -2.32
N ARG A 327 -28.64 11.55 -2.14
CA ARG A 327 -29.48 10.45 -1.66
C ARG A 327 -29.28 9.16 -2.45
N LEU A 328 -29.30 9.24 -3.78
CA LEU A 328 -29.21 8.05 -4.65
C LEU A 328 -27.83 7.40 -4.57
N ILE A 329 -26.76 8.20 -4.48
CA ILE A 329 -25.39 7.68 -4.31
C ILE A 329 -25.28 6.88 -3.02
N VAL A 330 -25.64 7.46 -1.88
CA VAL A 330 -25.54 6.77 -0.57
C VAL A 330 -26.53 5.62 -0.46
N PHE A 331 -27.73 5.75 -1.04
CA PHE A 331 -28.68 4.65 -1.13
C PHE A 331 -28.08 3.46 -1.88
N GLY A 332 -27.38 3.70 -3.00
CA GLY A 332 -26.69 2.66 -3.74
C GLY A 332 -25.69 1.87 -2.87
N MET A 333 -25.02 2.53 -1.93
CA MET A 333 -24.05 1.90 -1.01
C MET A 333 -24.73 0.91 -0.04
N ILE A 334 -25.92 1.24 0.45
CA ILE A 334 -26.65 0.46 1.45
C ILE A 334 -27.83 -0.35 0.90
N LEU A 335 -28.14 -0.19 -0.39
CA LEU A 335 -29.35 -0.71 -1.06
C LEU A 335 -29.70 -2.15 -0.63
N PRO A 336 -28.77 -3.14 -0.65
CA PRO A 336 -29.14 -4.54 -0.37
C PRO A 336 -29.52 -4.82 1.09
N TYR A 337 -29.33 -3.86 1.98
CA TYR A 337 -29.53 -4.03 3.42
C TYR A 337 -30.74 -3.24 3.96
N VAL A 338 -31.38 -2.45 3.09
CA VAL A 338 -32.55 -1.62 3.41
C VAL A 338 -33.83 -2.41 3.17
N ASP A 339 -34.77 -2.37 4.13
CA ASP A 339 -36.13 -2.84 3.90
C ASP A 339 -36.92 -1.76 3.15
N HIS A 340 -36.96 -1.87 1.81
CA HIS A 340 -37.60 -0.88 0.96
C HIS A 340 -39.10 -0.75 1.21
N ALA A 341 -39.78 -1.86 1.54
CA ALA A 341 -41.22 -1.83 1.79
C ALA A 341 -41.53 -1.06 3.07
N ALA A 342 -40.71 -1.23 4.11
CA ALA A 342 -40.84 -0.50 5.36
C ALA A 342 -40.43 0.98 5.20
N VAL A 343 -39.29 1.28 4.58
CA VAL A 343 -38.78 2.66 4.44
C VAL A 343 -39.69 3.56 3.59
N PHE A 344 -40.34 2.99 2.57
CA PHE A 344 -41.23 3.72 1.66
C PHE A 344 -42.72 3.38 1.88
N ALA A 345 -43.07 2.90 3.07
CA ALA A 345 -44.47 2.64 3.41
C ALA A 345 -45.30 3.95 3.29
N PRO A 346 -46.54 3.88 2.78
CA PRO A 346 -47.43 5.04 2.75
C PRO A 346 -47.59 5.65 4.14
N GLU A 347 -47.58 6.98 4.22
CA GLU A 347 -47.78 7.75 5.46
C GLU A 347 -46.74 7.50 6.58
N ILE A 348 -45.60 6.86 6.27
CA ILE A 348 -44.53 6.68 7.26
C ILE A 348 -44.01 8.03 7.76
N THR A 349 -43.91 8.18 9.08
CA THR A 349 -43.32 9.38 9.68
C THR A 349 -41.80 9.36 9.55
N ALA A 350 -41.15 10.53 9.60
CA ALA A 350 -39.69 10.61 9.61
C ALA A 350 -39.08 9.79 10.77
N SER A 351 -39.70 9.82 11.96
CA SER A 351 -39.23 9.06 13.12
C SER A 351 -39.30 7.55 12.92
N ASP A 352 -40.40 7.05 12.34
CA ASP A 352 -40.57 5.62 12.07
C ASP A 352 -39.60 5.15 10.99
N ARG A 353 -39.35 5.99 9.98
CA ARG A 353 -38.37 5.74 8.93
C ARG A 353 -36.96 5.61 9.51
N SER A 354 -36.53 6.55 10.37
CA SER A 354 -35.25 6.46 11.08
C SER A 354 -35.14 5.19 11.92
N ALA A 355 -36.23 4.77 12.57
CA ALA A 355 -36.26 3.54 13.36
C ALA A 355 -36.05 2.28 12.49
N VAL A 356 -36.66 2.22 11.29
CA VAL A 356 -36.43 1.13 10.32
C VAL A 356 -34.98 1.10 9.86
N LEU A 357 -34.38 2.27 9.59
CA LEU A 357 -33.01 2.39 9.10
C LEU A 357 -31.95 2.06 10.18
N SER A 358 -32.29 2.11 11.46
CA SER A 358 -31.35 1.87 12.57
C SER A 358 -30.61 0.52 12.52
N ALA A 359 -31.19 -0.50 11.90
CA ALA A 359 -30.57 -1.82 11.75
C ALA A 359 -29.68 -1.97 10.51
N VAL A 360 -29.73 -1.02 9.58
CA VAL A 360 -29.00 -1.08 8.29
C VAL A 360 -27.49 -1.07 8.47
N PRO A 361 -26.87 -0.21 9.32
CA PRO A 361 -25.42 -0.18 9.48
C PRO A 361 -24.85 -1.52 9.91
N THR A 362 -25.50 -2.20 10.86
CA THR A 362 -25.10 -3.52 11.35
C THR A 362 -25.22 -4.62 10.30
N LYS A 363 -26.29 -4.63 9.50
CA LYS A 363 -26.43 -5.61 8.41
C LYS A 363 -25.39 -5.38 7.31
N CYS A 364 -25.17 -4.12 6.98
CA CYS A 364 -24.23 -3.67 5.95
C CYS A 364 -22.77 -3.95 6.34
N SER A 365 -22.41 -3.74 7.62
CA SER A 365 -21.04 -3.97 8.11
C SER A 365 -20.63 -5.45 8.06
N LEU A 366 -21.60 -6.35 8.15
CA LEU A 366 -21.41 -7.80 8.13
C LEU A 366 -21.55 -8.42 6.73
N ALA A 367 -21.71 -7.60 5.68
CA ALA A 367 -22.05 -8.09 4.34
C ALA A 367 -21.07 -9.15 3.79
N PHE A 368 -19.78 -9.00 4.07
CA PHE A 368 -18.74 -9.90 3.58
C PHE A 368 -18.32 -10.96 4.61
N THR A 369 -18.63 -10.78 5.89
CA THR A 369 -18.02 -11.56 6.97
C THR A 369 -19.03 -12.20 7.92
N GLY A 370 -20.30 -11.79 7.92
CA GLY A 370 -21.32 -12.28 8.88
C GLY A 370 -21.64 -13.77 8.75
N HIS A 371 -21.27 -14.40 7.64
CA HIS A 371 -21.38 -15.84 7.45
C HIS A 371 -20.13 -16.61 7.93
N ILE A 372 -19.07 -15.92 8.33
CA ILE A 372 -17.74 -16.44 8.70
C ILE A 372 -17.60 -16.55 10.25
N ASP A 373 -18.69 -16.84 10.95
CA ASP A 373 -18.70 -17.07 12.41
C ASP A 373 -19.16 -18.49 12.79
N VAL A 374 -19.47 -19.33 11.80
CA VAL A 374 -19.90 -20.71 12.04
C VAL A 374 -18.70 -21.61 12.42
N PRO A 375 -18.90 -22.69 13.21
CA PRO A 375 -17.83 -23.65 13.57
C PRO A 375 -17.09 -24.29 12.38
N ARG A 376 -17.63 -24.11 11.17
CA ARG A 376 -17.01 -24.52 9.91
C ARG A 376 -15.73 -23.75 9.62
N TYR A 377 -15.68 -22.45 9.90
CA TYR A 377 -14.50 -21.61 9.66
C TYR A 377 -13.67 -21.57 10.94
N ARG A 378 -12.61 -22.40 11.00
CA ARG A 378 -11.67 -22.41 12.11
C ARG A 378 -10.64 -21.30 11.90
N LEU A 379 -11.06 -20.06 12.16
CA LEU A 379 -10.23 -18.88 11.95
C LEU A 379 -8.97 -18.89 12.83
N THR A 380 -7.82 -18.58 12.24
CA THR A 380 -6.61 -18.26 13.00
C THR A 380 -6.79 -16.96 13.81
N PRO A 381 -5.91 -16.67 14.79
CA PRO A 381 -5.89 -15.35 15.44
C PRO A 381 -5.79 -14.19 14.44
N GLN A 382 -4.96 -14.34 13.40
CA GLN A 382 -4.74 -13.35 12.35
C GLN A 382 -5.99 -13.15 11.49
N GLU A 383 -6.69 -14.23 11.12
CA GLU A 383 -7.95 -14.12 10.37
C GLU A 383 -9.04 -13.42 11.18
N ARG A 384 -9.12 -13.64 12.50
CA ARG A 384 -10.05 -12.89 13.37
C ARG A 384 -9.71 -11.40 13.43
N ARG A 385 -8.44 -11.01 13.29
CA ARG A 385 -8.03 -9.61 13.14
C ARG A 385 -8.49 -9.05 11.79
N LEU A 386 -8.28 -9.78 10.70
CA LEU A 386 -8.73 -9.37 9.36
C LEU A 386 -10.25 -9.21 9.29
N LYS A 387 -11.01 -10.14 9.90
CA LYS A 387 -12.46 -10.05 10.03
C LYS A 387 -12.90 -8.76 10.72
N ARG A 388 -12.34 -8.49 11.90
CA ARG A 388 -12.64 -7.26 12.67
C ARG A 388 -12.29 -5.99 11.89
N ALA A 389 -11.18 -5.98 11.17
CA ALA A 389 -10.78 -4.85 10.34
C ALA A 389 -11.76 -4.59 9.18
N ALA A 390 -12.19 -5.66 8.48
CA ALA A 390 -13.20 -5.57 7.44
C ALA A 390 -14.54 -5.02 7.97
N GLU A 391 -15.01 -5.56 9.10
CA GLU A 391 -16.24 -5.14 9.76
C GLU A 391 -16.16 -3.71 10.29
N GLY A 392 -15.02 -3.30 10.86
CA GLY A 392 -14.80 -1.95 11.36
C GLY A 392 -14.83 -0.91 10.24
N VAL A 393 -14.14 -1.17 9.13
CA VAL A 393 -14.18 -0.30 7.94
C VAL A 393 -15.60 -0.19 7.38
N LEU A 394 -16.29 -1.31 7.18
CA LEU A 394 -17.65 -1.29 6.66
C LEU A 394 -18.63 -0.65 7.65
N SER A 395 -18.47 -0.84 8.95
CA SER A 395 -19.29 -0.17 9.97
C SER A 395 -19.28 1.34 9.80
N ARG A 396 -18.09 1.93 9.60
CA ARG A 396 -17.94 3.37 9.40
C ARG A 396 -18.52 3.85 8.06
N ILE A 397 -18.27 3.12 6.97
CA ILE A 397 -18.83 3.43 5.64
C ILE A 397 -20.36 3.33 5.65
N CYS A 398 -20.90 2.23 6.17
CA CYS A 398 -22.33 1.96 6.22
C CYS A 398 -23.08 2.89 7.17
N GLY A 399 -22.45 3.26 8.30
CA GLY A 399 -22.98 4.26 9.24
C GLY A 399 -23.12 5.62 8.56
N PHE A 400 -22.07 6.10 7.91
CA PHE A 400 -22.10 7.33 7.12
C PHE A 400 -23.20 7.31 6.06
N ALA A 401 -23.22 6.27 5.20
CA ALA A 401 -24.19 6.18 4.11
C ALA A 401 -25.65 6.09 4.61
N THR A 402 -25.91 5.35 5.69
CA THR A 402 -27.25 5.25 6.28
C THR A 402 -27.72 6.57 6.88
N GLN A 403 -26.83 7.26 7.63
CA GLN A 403 -27.15 8.55 8.22
C GLN A 403 -27.47 9.59 7.14
N THR A 404 -26.60 9.72 6.13
CA THR A 404 -26.82 10.64 5.01
C THR A 404 -28.09 10.30 4.24
N PHE A 405 -28.39 9.01 4.04
CA PHE A 405 -29.62 8.59 3.37
C PHE A 405 -30.87 9.06 4.14
N ASP A 406 -30.92 8.83 5.46
CA ASP A 406 -32.04 9.26 6.31
C ASP A 406 -32.20 10.79 6.30
N GLU A 407 -31.11 11.50 6.54
CA GLU A 407 -31.08 12.97 6.54
C GLU A 407 -31.52 13.55 5.18
N SER A 408 -31.15 12.90 4.07
CA SER A 408 -31.56 13.35 2.74
C SER A 408 -33.06 13.24 2.49
N LEU A 409 -33.71 12.19 3.03
CA LEU A 409 -35.16 12.02 2.91
C LEU A 409 -35.89 13.09 3.72
N ILE A 410 -35.44 13.35 4.95
CA ILE A 410 -35.98 14.43 5.80
C ILE A 410 -35.81 15.80 5.13
N LEU A 411 -34.65 16.04 4.52
CA LEU A 411 -34.36 17.31 3.86
C LEU A 411 -35.23 17.52 2.61
N LEU A 412 -35.45 16.47 1.80
CA LEU A 412 -36.35 16.53 0.64
C LEU A 412 -37.81 16.77 1.06
N ASP A 413 -38.28 16.11 2.12
CA ASP A 413 -39.62 16.34 2.68
C ASP A 413 -39.78 17.82 3.12
N THR A 414 -38.73 18.39 3.73
CA THR A 414 -38.70 19.81 4.16
C THR A 414 -38.72 20.77 2.97
N LEU A 415 -37.91 20.51 1.94
CA LEU A 415 -37.83 21.34 0.74
C LEU A 415 -39.13 21.31 -0.08
N ALA A 416 -39.86 20.20 -0.04
CA ALA A 416 -41.15 20.04 -0.71
C ALA A 416 -42.31 20.74 0.01
N ALA A 417 -42.18 21.04 1.30
CA ALA A 417 -43.27 21.61 2.11
C ALA A 417 -43.58 23.10 1.82
N GLU A 418 -42.91 23.74 0.85
CA GLU A 418 -43.10 25.11 0.35
C GLU A 418 -43.15 26.24 1.41
N ALA A 419 -42.77 25.97 2.66
CA ALA A 419 -42.70 26.96 3.74
C ALA A 419 -41.32 27.64 3.75
N ASP A 420 -41.31 28.97 3.63
CA ASP A 420 -40.12 29.85 3.62
C ASP A 420 -38.92 29.25 2.86
N LEU A 421 -38.99 29.33 1.53
CA LEU A 421 -37.98 28.79 0.61
C LEU A 421 -36.56 29.24 0.96
N ALA A 422 -36.38 30.48 1.42
CA ALA A 422 -35.07 31.02 1.76
C ALA A 422 -34.48 30.37 3.01
N LEU A 423 -35.29 30.17 4.05
CA LEU A 423 -34.87 29.47 5.27
C LEU A 423 -34.55 28.00 5.00
N SER A 424 -35.42 27.33 4.23
CA SER A 424 -35.25 25.92 3.84
C SER A 424 -33.98 25.70 3.01
N GLN A 425 -33.69 26.60 2.06
CA GLN A 425 -32.44 26.56 1.29
C GLN A 425 -31.20 26.80 2.16
N ALA A 426 -31.24 27.78 3.06
CA ALA A 426 -30.12 28.04 3.97
C ALA A 426 -29.84 26.86 4.91
N GLN A 427 -30.88 26.16 5.37
CA GLN A 427 -30.73 24.93 6.15
C GLN A 427 -30.13 23.79 5.32
N ALA A 428 -30.61 23.60 4.10
CA ALA A 428 -30.08 22.58 3.19
C ALA A 428 -28.59 22.77 2.90
N LEU A 429 -28.15 24.01 2.65
CA LEU A 429 -26.73 24.32 2.44
C LEU A 429 -25.85 23.93 3.65
N ARG A 430 -26.33 24.14 4.89
CA ARG A 430 -25.61 23.69 6.10
C ARG A 430 -25.50 22.17 6.20
N VAL A 431 -26.54 21.45 5.78
CA VAL A 431 -26.54 19.98 5.77
C VAL A 431 -25.56 19.46 4.71
N LEU A 432 -25.56 20.05 3.51
CA LEU A 432 -24.61 19.70 2.45
C LEU A 432 -23.15 19.94 2.87
N ASP A 433 -22.87 21.07 3.54
CA ASP A 433 -21.54 21.36 4.11
C ASP A 433 -21.14 20.32 5.18
N SER A 434 -22.08 19.93 6.05
CA SER A 434 -21.85 18.86 7.03
C SER A 434 -21.58 17.51 6.37
N TRP A 435 -22.27 17.18 5.28
CA TRP A 435 -22.01 15.95 4.52
C TRP A 435 -20.66 15.98 3.81
N LEU A 436 -20.25 17.14 3.26
CA LEU A 436 -18.94 17.32 2.65
C LEU A 436 -17.84 17.08 3.68
N GLY A 437 -17.90 17.75 4.83
CA GLY A 437 -16.94 17.51 5.91
C GLY A 437 -17.01 16.10 6.48
N GLY A 438 -18.18 15.43 6.41
CA GLY A 438 -18.34 14.02 6.79
C GLY A 438 -17.63 13.06 5.84
N VAL A 439 -17.80 13.24 4.52
CA VAL A 439 -17.14 12.40 3.52
C VAL A 439 -15.64 12.65 3.46
N GLU A 440 -15.19 13.89 3.62
CA GLU A 440 -13.76 14.23 3.72
C GLU A 440 -13.10 13.51 4.92
N LYS A 441 -13.73 13.58 6.10
CA LYS A 441 -13.26 12.82 7.28
C LYS A 441 -13.26 11.31 7.08
N LEU A 442 -14.23 10.78 6.34
CA LEU A 442 -14.28 9.36 6.00
C LEU A 442 -13.13 8.99 5.06
N MET A 443 -12.89 9.80 4.02
CA MET A 443 -11.78 9.61 3.09
C MET A 443 -10.43 9.71 3.82
N ASP A 444 -10.23 10.73 4.65
CA ASP A 444 -9.00 10.88 5.44
C ASP A 444 -8.75 9.68 6.35
N TRP A 445 -9.80 9.18 7.03
CA TRP A 445 -9.67 8.00 7.88
C TRP A 445 -9.37 6.73 7.08
N LEU A 446 -10.04 6.51 5.95
CA LEU A 446 -9.78 5.33 5.10
C LEU A 446 -8.39 5.37 4.47
N GLY A 447 -7.92 6.55 4.06
CA GLY A 447 -6.59 6.78 3.51
C GLY A 447 -6.25 5.90 2.30
N TRP A 448 -7.23 5.64 1.42
CA TRP A 448 -7.04 4.75 0.28
C TRP A 448 -6.26 5.43 -0.86
N ALA A 449 -5.20 4.77 -1.32
CA ALA A 449 -4.35 5.27 -2.40
C ALA A 449 -5.08 5.40 -3.75
N MET A 450 -6.22 4.73 -3.95
CA MET A 450 -6.98 4.81 -5.20
C MET A 450 -7.48 6.22 -5.54
N TRP A 451 -7.67 7.07 -4.52
CA TRP A 451 -8.07 8.47 -4.74
C TRP A 451 -6.93 9.35 -5.24
N GLN A 452 -5.71 8.86 -5.10
CA GLN A 452 -4.52 9.53 -5.57
C GLN A 452 -4.14 8.94 -6.92
N ARG A 453 -4.71 9.49 -7.98
CA ARG A 453 -4.50 9.05 -9.37
C ARG A 453 -4.19 10.23 -10.26
N CYS A 454 -3.70 9.98 -11.46
CA CYS A 454 -3.55 11.03 -12.46
C CYS A 454 -4.91 11.65 -12.80
N PRO A 455 -4.97 12.97 -13.04
CA PRO A 455 -6.21 13.69 -13.27
C PRO A 455 -6.93 13.23 -14.55
N GLU A 456 -6.17 12.65 -15.48
CA GLU A 456 -6.62 12.13 -16.76
C GLU A 456 -5.94 10.80 -17.10
N THR A 457 -6.48 10.12 -18.11
CA THR A 457 -5.77 8.97 -18.69
C THR A 457 -4.60 9.50 -19.51
N CYS A 458 -3.39 9.14 -19.10
CA CYS A 458 -2.18 9.63 -19.75
C CYS A 458 -2.11 9.20 -21.23
N ALA A 459 -1.44 10.02 -22.05
CA ALA A 459 -1.23 9.73 -23.46
C ALA A 459 -0.36 8.46 -23.67
N TRP A 460 -0.31 7.95 -24.90
CA TRP A 460 0.45 6.73 -25.23
C TRP A 460 1.97 6.85 -24.99
N ASP A 461 2.50 8.06 -25.01
CA ASP A 461 3.89 8.44 -24.73
C ASP A 461 4.11 8.95 -23.30
N GLU A 462 3.08 8.85 -22.46
CA GLU A 462 3.08 9.24 -21.05
C GLU A 462 2.83 8.04 -20.13
N VAL A 463 3.20 8.20 -18.86
CA VAL A 463 2.88 7.25 -17.80
C VAL A 463 2.32 8.02 -16.61
N CYS A 464 1.34 7.42 -15.91
CA CYS A 464 0.89 8.00 -14.65
C CYS A 464 2.01 7.86 -13.62
N TYR A 465 2.60 9.00 -13.27
CA TYR A 465 3.80 9.10 -12.48
C TYR A 465 3.51 9.62 -11.08
N LEU A 466 4.15 8.98 -10.11
CA LEU A 466 4.24 9.37 -8.71
C LEU A 466 5.71 9.24 -8.27
N PRO A 467 6.29 10.24 -7.57
CA PRO A 467 7.61 10.09 -6.98
C PRO A 467 7.66 8.92 -6.00
N MET A 468 8.54 7.96 -6.24
CA MET A 468 8.69 6.74 -5.45
C MET A 468 10.10 6.18 -5.58
N TRP A 469 10.69 5.56 -4.57
CA TRP A 469 12.04 5.03 -4.68
C TRP A 469 12.16 3.91 -5.74
N PRO A 470 13.16 3.92 -6.64
CA PRO A 470 14.30 4.84 -6.75
C PRO A 470 14.11 5.90 -7.85
N PHE A 471 12.88 6.33 -8.13
CA PHE A 471 12.51 7.29 -9.16
C PHE A 471 12.03 8.62 -8.58
N ASN A 472 12.73 9.69 -8.94
CA ASN A 472 12.27 11.04 -8.67
C ASN A 472 12.67 11.99 -9.82
N ILE A 473 11.82 12.11 -10.83
CA ILE A 473 12.07 12.99 -12.00
C ILE A 473 11.79 14.47 -11.68
N ASP A 474 11.07 14.76 -10.59
CA ASP A 474 10.75 16.13 -10.17
C ASP A 474 11.89 16.78 -9.36
N TRP A 475 12.85 15.99 -8.87
CA TRP A 475 14.01 16.51 -8.14
C TRP A 475 15.06 17.09 -9.10
N ARG A 476 14.94 18.38 -9.38
CA ARG A 476 16.03 19.21 -9.89
C ARG A 476 16.74 19.83 -8.69
N GLY A 477 17.94 19.34 -8.39
CA GLY A 477 18.66 19.61 -7.14
C GLY A 477 18.72 21.09 -6.72
N TYR A 478 18.52 21.31 -5.42
CA TYR A 478 18.92 22.52 -4.72
C TYR A 478 20.45 22.66 -4.79
N GLY A 479 20.95 23.59 -5.61
CA GLY A 479 22.29 24.16 -5.48
C GLY A 479 22.15 25.63 -5.08
N PRO A 480 22.87 26.13 -4.06
CA PRO A 480 22.78 27.53 -3.68
C PRO A 480 23.56 28.39 -4.70
N GLY A 481 22.83 29.18 -5.48
CA GLY A 481 23.34 30.38 -6.16
C GLY A 481 23.88 30.19 -7.58
N GLY A 482 23.50 31.13 -8.45
CA GLY A 482 24.23 31.46 -9.67
C GLY A 482 23.47 31.19 -10.97
N GLY A 483 22.89 32.25 -11.55
CA GLY A 483 22.47 32.24 -12.94
C GLY A 483 23.64 31.99 -13.88
N GLY A 484 23.38 31.33 -15.00
CA GLY A 484 24.37 31.12 -16.05
C GLY A 484 23.85 30.18 -17.13
N GLN A 485 23.54 30.73 -18.29
CA GLN A 485 23.37 29.98 -19.52
C GLN A 485 24.62 29.13 -19.82
N GLY A 486 24.41 27.89 -20.25
CA GLY A 486 25.40 27.09 -20.98
C GLY A 486 26.22 26.11 -20.15
N SER A 487 25.83 24.83 -20.19
CA SER A 487 26.73 23.72 -20.57
C SER A 487 25.97 22.38 -20.47
N LEU A 488 25.74 21.75 -21.62
CA LEU A 488 25.34 20.35 -21.77
C LEU A 488 26.53 19.46 -21.35
N ALA A 489 26.77 19.28 -20.06
CA ALA A 489 27.86 18.43 -19.59
C ALA A 489 27.72 17.98 -18.13
N HIS A 490 26.56 17.47 -17.70
CA HIS A 490 26.44 16.70 -16.45
C HIS A 490 25.85 15.32 -16.74
N SER A 491 26.69 14.46 -17.34
CA SER A 491 26.44 13.05 -17.53
C SER A 491 26.82 12.26 -16.28
N GLY A 492 25.99 12.36 -15.25
CA GLY A 492 25.95 11.46 -14.10
C GLY A 492 24.49 11.30 -13.69
N PRO A 493 24.06 10.13 -13.15
CA PRO A 493 22.69 10.00 -12.68
C PRO A 493 22.45 11.11 -11.64
N PRO A 494 21.34 11.88 -11.72
CA PRO A 494 20.97 12.76 -10.62
C PRO A 494 20.99 11.91 -9.36
N GLN A 495 21.57 12.39 -8.26
CA GLN A 495 21.54 11.63 -7.02
C GLN A 495 20.08 11.46 -6.61
N VAL A 496 19.55 10.26 -6.88
CA VAL A 496 18.14 9.96 -6.79
C VAL A 496 17.81 9.64 -5.34
N PHE A 497 17.57 10.67 -4.55
CA PHE A 497 16.83 10.53 -3.31
C PHE A 497 15.44 11.14 -3.59
N PRO A 498 14.33 10.39 -3.50
CA PRO A 498 13.04 11.01 -3.35
C PRO A 498 13.09 11.95 -2.13
N PRO A 499 12.25 13.00 -2.07
CA PRO A 499 12.19 13.82 -0.87
C PRO A 499 12.05 12.87 0.34
N PRO A 500 12.77 13.14 1.44
CA PRO A 500 12.63 12.34 2.65
C PRO A 500 11.14 12.13 2.93
N VAL A 501 10.79 10.97 3.48
CA VAL A 501 9.43 10.67 3.96
C VAL A 501 8.90 11.74 4.95
N GLU A 502 9.78 12.65 5.39
CA GLU A 502 9.57 13.80 6.28
C GLU A 502 9.09 15.10 5.59
N ASP A 503 9.12 15.21 4.26
CA ASP A 503 8.57 16.40 3.59
C ASP A 503 7.05 16.30 3.48
N ASP A 504 6.34 17.22 4.14
CA ASP A 504 4.87 17.40 4.13
C ASP A 504 4.30 17.76 2.74
N GLN A 505 5.08 17.61 1.66
CA GLN A 505 4.56 17.81 0.32
C GLN A 505 3.61 16.67 -0.06
N PRO A 506 2.37 16.98 -0.46
CA PRO A 506 1.46 15.98 -0.97
C PRO A 506 2.07 15.34 -2.23
N LEU A 507 2.10 14.01 -2.27
CA LEU A 507 2.50 13.28 -3.46
C LEU A 507 1.36 13.36 -4.49
N ILE A 508 1.47 14.31 -5.42
CA ILE A 508 0.46 14.56 -6.45
C ILE A 508 0.85 13.79 -7.72
N PRO A 509 0.06 12.77 -8.13
CA PRO A 509 0.30 12.10 -9.39
C PRO A 509 0.10 13.03 -10.59
N ARG A 510 0.89 12.82 -11.64
CA ARG A 510 0.73 13.50 -12.93
C ARG A 510 1.08 12.58 -14.08
N CYS A 511 0.56 12.87 -15.26
CA CYS A 511 1.07 12.25 -16.47
C CYS A 511 2.46 12.81 -16.76
N ALA A 512 3.46 11.92 -16.82
CA ALA A 512 4.84 12.27 -17.14
C ALA A 512 5.22 11.67 -18.49
N LYS A 513 5.86 12.49 -19.32
CA LYS A 513 6.30 12.11 -20.67
C LYS A 513 7.58 11.29 -20.62
N ARG A 514 7.78 10.49 -21.67
CA ARG A 514 9.00 9.73 -21.88
C ARG A 514 10.27 10.57 -21.76
N GLU A 515 10.28 11.82 -22.25
CA GLU A 515 11.48 12.67 -22.26
C GLU A 515 11.87 13.21 -20.87
N GLU A 516 11.02 13.00 -19.87
CA GLU A 516 11.28 13.41 -18.48
C GLU A 516 12.07 12.37 -17.68
N PHE A 517 12.24 11.16 -18.23
CA PHE A 517 13.03 10.05 -17.68
C PHE A 517 14.35 9.90 -18.43
#